data_AF-A0AAD1BB29-F1
#
_entry.id   AF-A0AAD1BB29-F1
#
_cell.length_a   1.000
_cell.length_b   1.000
_cell.length_c   1.000
_cell.angle_alpha   90.00
_cell.angle_beta   90.00
_cell.angle_gamma   90.00
#
_symmetry.space_group_name_H-M   'P 1'
#
loop_
_entity.id
_entity.type
_entity.pdbx_description
1 polymer ?
#
loop_
_entity_poly.entity_id
_entity_poly.type
_entity_poly.pdbx_seq_one_letter_code
_entity_poly.pdbx_strand_id
1 'polypeptide(L)'
;MMRHKFSLRLLALFCSAFCSLQAFSNEQQCLPNMPKTKLEVFGCFQEGDVTILKLAPRDQPTYDTNLENLPTFIVMGKAFNEVLRVLGKGTHQPYNNLIKLPYPSAIIRVTEVSKAVRLKLVKEGWKLLDIKNFTYGKSDGTEGADVVCSTFIKNSSDVFTAVSQCSFLYEDDILKLKDILGSVGH
;
A
#
# COMPACT_ATOMS: atom_id res chain seq x y z
N MET A 1 41.48 7.09 -48.80
CA MET A 1 40.24 7.67 -48.24
C MET A 1 39.34 6.61 -47.58
N MET A 2 39.91 5.70 -46.76
CA MET A 2 39.16 4.59 -46.12
C MET A 2 39.39 4.43 -44.61
N ARG A 3 40.38 5.10 -44.02
CA ARG A 3 40.73 4.93 -42.58
C ARG A 3 39.77 5.62 -41.60
N HIS A 4 39.08 6.70 -41.99
CA HIS A 4 38.17 7.41 -41.09
C HIS A 4 36.77 6.78 -40.94
N LYS A 5 36.37 5.90 -41.87
CA LYS A 5 35.05 5.24 -41.81
C LYS A 5 35.03 4.02 -40.88
N PHE A 6 36.20 3.45 -40.57
CA PHE A 6 36.31 2.27 -39.72
C PHE A 6 36.33 2.64 -38.22
N SER A 7 36.98 3.75 -37.86
CA SER A 7 37.03 4.25 -36.49
C SER A 7 35.67 4.75 -35.98
N LEU A 8 34.82 5.31 -36.86
CA LEU A 8 33.49 5.79 -36.48
C LEU A 8 32.50 4.64 -36.19
N ARG A 9 32.65 3.50 -36.89
CA ARG A 9 31.80 2.32 -36.69
C ARG A 9 32.17 1.54 -35.43
N LEU A 10 33.45 1.55 -35.03
CA LEU A 10 33.87 0.93 -33.78
C LEU A 10 33.37 1.70 -32.55
N LEU A 11 33.33 3.04 -32.61
CA LEU A 11 32.81 3.87 -31.50
C LEU A 11 31.30 3.68 -31.29
N ALA A 12 30.52 3.52 -32.38
CA ALA A 12 29.07 3.29 -32.31
C ALA A 12 28.71 1.91 -31.72
N LEU A 13 29.56 0.89 -31.94
CA LEU A 13 29.40 -0.44 -31.35
C LEU A 13 29.73 -0.47 -29.85
N PHE A 14 30.67 0.36 -29.38
CA PHE A 14 30.97 0.46 -27.94
C PHE A 14 29.90 1.24 -27.16
N CYS A 15 29.26 2.27 -27.74
CA CYS A 15 28.15 2.97 -27.08
C CYS A 15 26.87 2.13 -26.97
N SER A 16 26.60 1.24 -27.93
CA SER A 16 25.41 0.36 -27.88
C SER A 16 25.57 -0.81 -26.91
N ALA A 17 26.81 -1.23 -26.62
CA ALA A 17 27.11 -2.25 -25.61
C ALA A 17 27.10 -1.71 -24.17
N PHE A 18 27.31 -0.40 -23.96
CA PHE A 18 27.28 0.20 -22.61
C PHE A 18 25.89 0.67 -22.17
N CYS A 19 24.99 1.02 -23.09
CA CYS A 19 23.62 1.42 -22.74
C CYS A 19 22.67 0.25 -22.40
N SER A 20 23.09 -1.00 -22.61
CA SER A 20 22.27 -2.19 -22.31
C SER A 20 22.42 -2.69 -20.86
N LEU A 21 23.28 -2.07 -20.04
CA LEU A 21 23.54 -2.48 -18.65
C LEU A 21 22.80 -1.68 -17.57
N GLN A 22 21.87 -0.78 -17.94
CA GLN A 22 21.11 0.02 -16.96
C GLN A 22 19.59 0.02 -17.18
N ALA A 23 19.04 -1.12 -17.61
CA ALA A 23 17.65 -1.45 -17.29
C ALA A 23 17.63 -2.41 -16.10
N PHE A 24 18.19 -1.97 -14.96
CA PHE A 24 17.85 -2.59 -13.69
C PHE A 24 16.40 -2.19 -13.40
N SER A 25 15.48 -3.03 -13.86
CA SER A 25 14.21 -3.24 -13.17
C SER A 25 14.58 -3.49 -11.71
N ASN A 26 14.31 -2.52 -10.85
CA ASN A 26 14.54 -2.62 -9.42
C ASN A 26 13.45 -3.52 -8.80
N GLU A 27 13.30 -4.75 -9.30
CA GLU A 27 12.62 -5.84 -8.61
C GLU A 27 13.50 -6.24 -7.43
N GLN A 28 13.54 -5.35 -6.44
CA GLN A 28 14.30 -5.52 -5.22
C GLN A 28 13.57 -6.59 -4.41
N GLN A 29 14.13 -7.81 -4.42
CA GLN A 29 13.63 -8.97 -3.68
C GLN A 29 13.31 -8.57 -2.24
N CYS A 30 12.03 -8.60 -1.89
CA CYS A 30 11.63 -8.35 -0.52
C CYS A 30 11.77 -9.60 0.33
N LEU A 31 12.18 -9.36 1.58
CA LEU A 31 12.69 -10.29 2.57
C LEU A 31 12.00 -11.68 2.58
N PRO A 32 12.75 -12.75 2.93
CA PRO A 32 12.25 -14.14 2.93
C PRO A 32 11.18 -14.44 4.00
N ASN A 33 10.86 -13.50 4.88
CA ASN A 33 9.88 -13.68 5.97
C ASN A 33 8.58 -12.92 5.66
N MET A 34 7.95 -13.26 4.53
CA MET A 34 6.65 -12.69 4.18
C MET A 34 5.56 -13.19 5.14
N PRO A 35 4.61 -12.34 5.55
CA PRO A 35 3.47 -12.75 6.36
C PRO A 35 2.71 -13.87 5.65
N LYS A 36 2.47 -14.99 6.36
CA LYS A 36 1.62 -16.08 5.86
C LYS A 36 0.16 -15.62 5.87
N THR A 37 -0.21 -14.84 4.87
CA THR A 37 -1.58 -14.33 4.68
C THR A 37 -2.24 -15.01 3.49
N LYS A 38 -3.58 -14.94 3.43
CA LYS A 38 -4.35 -15.29 2.22
C LYS A 38 -4.11 -14.29 1.08
N LEU A 39 -3.43 -13.16 1.35
CA LEU A 39 -3.08 -12.17 0.34
C LEU A 39 -1.74 -12.53 -0.31
N GLU A 40 -1.60 -12.15 -1.57
CA GLU A 40 -0.33 -12.22 -2.28
C GLU A 40 0.38 -10.88 -2.26
N VAL A 41 1.70 -10.94 -2.11
CA VAL A 41 2.55 -9.77 -2.27
C VAL A 41 2.68 -9.53 -3.77
N PHE A 42 2.09 -8.43 -4.23
CA PHE A 42 2.15 -8.06 -5.65
C PHE A 42 3.04 -6.86 -5.91
N GLY A 43 3.49 -6.18 -4.84
CA GLY A 43 4.45 -5.10 -4.94
C GLY A 43 5.25 -4.97 -3.66
N CYS A 44 6.51 -4.61 -3.80
CA CYS A 44 7.35 -4.25 -2.68
C CYS A 44 8.27 -3.08 -3.02
N PHE A 45 8.38 -2.15 -2.09
CA PHE A 45 9.08 -0.89 -2.27
C PHE A 45 9.94 -0.59 -1.03
N GLN A 46 11.07 0.08 -1.23
CA GLN A 46 11.86 0.66 -0.16
C GLN A 46 11.86 2.19 -0.28
N GLU A 47 11.65 2.87 0.84
CA GLU A 47 11.76 4.32 0.94
C GLU A 47 12.67 4.67 2.13
N GLY A 48 13.95 4.92 1.84
CA GLY A 48 14.97 4.99 2.89
C GLY A 48 15.08 3.67 3.64
N ASP A 49 15.02 3.73 4.97
CA ASP A 49 15.07 2.55 5.85
C ASP A 49 13.69 1.90 6.11
N VAL A 50 12.66 2.30 5.34
CA VAL A 50 11.30 1.79 5.46
C VAL A 50 11.00 0.82 4.33
N THR A 51 10.53 -0.37 4.68
CA THR A 51 10.03 -1.37 3.74
C THR A 51 8.52 -1.28 3.63
N ILE A 52 8.00 -1.28 2.40
CA ILE A 52 6.57 -1.18 2.11
C ILE A 52 6.17 -2.40 1.27
N LEU A 53 5.29 -3.23 1.81
CA LEU A 53 4.66 -4.34 1.09
C LEU A 53 3.28 -3.91 0.65
N LYS A 54 2.94 -4.21 -0.61
CA LYS A 54 1.60 -4.04 -1.18
C LYS A 54 1.01 -5.43 -1.42
N LEU A 55 -0.11 -5.69 -0.76
CA LEU A 55 -0.81 -6.96 -0.75
C LEU A 55 -2.16 -6.83 -1.46
N ALA A 56 -2.53 -7.84 -2.26
CA ALA A 56 -3.84 -7.95 -2.92
C ALA A 56 -4.39 -9.36 -2.76
N PRO A 57 -5.72 -9.55 -2.87
CA PRO A 57 -6.32 -10.87 -2.95
C PRO A 57 -5.79 -11.66 -4.15
N ARG A 58 -5.55 -12.97 -3.97
CA ARG A 58 -5.15 -13.88 -5.06
C ARG A 58 -6.24 -13.96 -6.11
N ASP A 59 -5.85 -14.10 -7.37
CA ASP A 59 -6.73 -14.38 -8.51
C ASP A 59 -7.81 -13.32 -8.81
N GLN A 60 -7.74 -12.15 -8.17
CA GLN A 60 -8.63 -11.03 -8.47
C GLN A 60 -7.95 -10.04 -9.40
N PRO A 61 -8.61 -9.58 -10.46
CA PRO A 61 -8.01 -8.59 -11.33
C PRO A 61 -7.74 -7.31 -10.53
N THR A 62 -6.50 -6.84 -10.60
CA THR A 62 -6.06 -5.52 -10.14
C THR A 62 -6.66 -4.46 -11.04
N TYR A 63 -7.96 -4.26 -10.96
CA TYR A 63 -8.56 -3.05 -11.49
C TYR A 63 -8.44 -1.99 -10.40
N ASP A 64 -7.60 -0.98 -10.66
CA ASP A 64 -7.44 0.24 -9.83
C ASP A 64 -8.75 1.04 -9.65
N THR A 65 -9.87 0.52 -10.16
CA THR A 65 -11.20 1.09 -10.15
C THR A 65 -12.20 0.32 -9.29
N ASN A 66 -11.85 -0.84 -8.71
CA ASN A 66 -12.79 -1.61 -7.89
C ASN A 66 -12.62 -1.30 -6.39
N LEU A 67 -13.71 -0.87 -5.75
CA LEU A 67 -13.77 -0.65 -4.29
C LEU A 67 -13.64 -1.95 -3.48
N GLU A 68 -13.93 -3.11 -4.08
CA GLU A 68 -13.85 -4.42 -3.43
C GLU A 68 -12.43 -4.98 -3.33
N ASN A 69 -11.52 -4.53 -4.21
CA ASN A 69 -10.19 -5.12 -4.36
C ASN A 69 -9.07 -4.14 -3.96
N LEU A 70 -9.34 -3.25 -3.01
CA LEU A 70 -8.38 -2.26 -2.57
C LEU A 70 -7.16 -2.92 -1.91
N PRO A 71 -5.93 -2.46 -2.21
CA PRO A 71 -4.73 -3.07 -1.68
C PRO A 71 -4.60 -2.85 -0.16
N THR A 72 -4.01 -3.83 0.50
CA THR A 72 -3.50 -3.70 1.87
C THR A 72 -2.02 -3.36 1.82
N PHE A 73 -1.57 -2.40 2.62
CA PHE A 73 -0.17 -2.05 2.75
C PHE A 73 0.37 -2.44 4.11
N ILE A 74 1.57 -3.03 4.14
CA ILE A 74 2.35 -3.25 5.35
C ILE A 74 3.60 -2.38 5.26
N VAL A 75 3.81 -1.52 6.27
CA VAL A 75 4.97 -0.63 6.33
C VAL A 75 5.81 -1.01 7.55
N MET A 76 7.09 -1.27 7.35
CA MET A 76 8.00 -1.72 8.41
C MET A 76 9.23 -0.81 8.46
N GLY A 77 9.60 -0.35 9.65
CA GLY A 77 10.82 0.45 9.84
C GLY A 77 11.21 0.56 11.31
N LYS A 78 12.48 0.85 11.58
CA LYS A 78 12.98 1.00 12.96
C LYS A 78 12.63 2.35 13.59
N ALA A 79 12.50 3.39 12.77
CA ALA A 79 12.18 4.73 13.22
C ALA A 79 10.68 5.03 13.08
N PHE A 80 9.99 5.27 14.20
CA PHE A 80 8.56 5.60 14.21
C PHE A 80 8.21 6.78 13.30
N ASN A 81 9.01 7.85 13.34
CA ASN A 81 8.76 9.06 12.56
C ASN A 81 8.88 8.80 11.05
N GLU A 82 9.80 7.94 10.61
CA GLU A 82 9.92 7.57 9.20
C GLU A 82 8.70 6.75 8.74
N VAL A 83 8.22 5.81 9.56
CA VAL A 83 6.99 5.06 9.27
C VAL A 83 5.79 6.01 9.17
N LEU A 84 5.66 6.98 10.08
CA LEU A 84 4.58 7.98 10.01
C LEU A 84 4.69 8.88 8.78
N ARG A 85 5.92 9.24 8.37
CA ARG A 85 6.19 10.07 7.18
C ARG A 85 5.76 9.34 5.92
N VAL A 86 6.15 8.08 5.76
CA VAL A 86 5.74 7.22 4.62
C VAL A 86 4.23 7.07 4.56
N LEU A 87 3.57 6.87 5.70
CA LEU A 87 2.11 6.82 5.78
C LEU A 87 1.45 8.16 5.42
N GLY A 88 2.16 9.28 5.49
CA GLY A 88 1.58 10.61 5.27
C GLY A 88 0.74 11.10 6.44
N LYS A 89 1.01 10.63 7.66
CA LYS A 89 0.22 11.05 8.82
C LYS A 89 0.35 12.56 9.05
N GLY A 90 -0.77 13.28 9.07
CA GLY A 90 -0.81 14.73 9.25
C GLY A 90 -0.77 15.54 7.94
N THR A 91 -0.78 14.88 6.77
CA THR A 91 -1.01 15.56 5.48
C THR A 91 -2.50 15.68 5.19
N HIS A 92 -2.90 16.66 4.37
CA HIS A 92 -4.29 16.93 3.99
C HIS A 92 -4.78 16.06 2.82
N GLN A 93 -4.30 14.81 2.67
CA GLN A 93 -4.80 13.89 1.64
C GLN A 93 -5.94 13.04 2.19
N PRO A 94 -6.90 12.57 1.36
CA PRO A 94 -8.21 12.15 1.84
C PRO A 94 -8.12 11.04 2.90
N TYR A 95 -7.04 10.24 2.86
CA TYR A 95 -6.71 9.28 3.91
C TYR A 95 -5.21 9.22 4.26
N ASN A 96 -4.38 8.64 3.38
CA ASN A 96 -2.94 8.44 3.61
C ASN A 96 -2.17 8.46 2.28
N ASN A 97 -0.84 8.41 2.30
CA ASN A 97 -0.02 8.52 1.07
C ASN A 97 0.01 7.24 0.20
N LEU A 98 -0.42 6.09 0.74
CA LEU A 98 -0.26 4.78 0.08
C LEU A 98 -1.54 4.33 -0.62
N ILE A 99 -2.69 4.51 0.01
CA ILE A 99 -3.99 4.09 -0.50
C ILE A 99 -4.62 5.23 -1.29
N LYS A 100 -4.67 5.06 -2.60
CA LYS A 100 -5.46 5.90 -3.49
C LYS A 100 -6.83 5.28 -3.68
N LEU A 101 -7.85 5.96 -3.21
CA LEU A 101 -9.24 5.55 -3.42
C LEU A 101 -9.65 5.80 -4.88
N PRO A 102 -10.34 4.85 -5.54
CA PRO A 102 -10.83 5.03 -6.90
C PRO A 102 -11.94 6.08 -6.93
N TYR A 103 -12.12 6.71 -8.09
CA TYR A 103 -13.16 7.72 -8.32
C TYR A 103 -13.23 8.82 -7.24
N PRO A 104 -12.13 9.54 -6.97
CA PRO A 104 -12.11 10.53 -5.89
C PRO A 104 -13.15 11.64 -6.05
N SER A 105 -13.54 11.99 -7.28
CA SER A 105 -14.61 12.96 -7.56
C SER A 105 -16.01 12.46 -7.20
N ALA A 106 -16.19 11.15 -7.01
CA ALA A 106 -17.45 10.56 -6.57
C ALA A 106 -17.54 10.48 -5.04
N ILE A 107 -16.49 10.81 -4.29
CA ILE A 107 -16.54 10.86 -2.82
C ILE A 107 -17.28 12.13 -2.42
N ILE A 108 -18.48 11.97 -1.87
CA ILE A 108 -19.34 13.09 -1.47
C ILE A 108 -19.16 13.47 -0.01
N ARG A 109 -18.59 12.56 0.81
CA ARG A 109 -18.42 12.78 2.25
C ARG A 109 -17.27 11.95 2.82
N VAL A 110 -16.48 12.59 3.69
CA VAL A 110 -15.44 11.94 4.51
C VAL A 110 -15.76 12.20 5.97
N THR A 111 -15.93 11.16 6.76
CA THR A 111 -16.37 11.24 8.15
C THR A 111 -15.53 10.37 9.07
N GLU A 112 -15.58 10.69 10.36
CA GLU A 112 -15.14 9.75 11.40
C GLU A 112 -16.12 8.58 11.48
N VAL A 113 -15.59 7.38 11.67
CA VAL A 113 -16.43 6.21 11.97
C VAL A 113 -17.04 6.30 13.37
N SER A 114 -18.15 5.59 13.59
CA SER A 114 -18.78 5.52 14.90
C SER A 114 -17.88 4.87 15.95
N LYS A 115 -18.12 5.17 17.24
CA LYS A 115 -17.42 4.51 18.36
C LYS A 115 -17.60 2.99 18.34
N ALA A 116 -18.79 2.51 17.96
CA ALA A 116 -19.08 1.08 17.86
C ALA A 116 -18.20 0.38 16.82
N VAL A 117 -18.00 1.00 15.65
CA VAL A 117 -17.09 0.49 14.61
C VAL A 117 -15.66 0.43 15.14
N ARG A 118 -15.18 1.50 15.80
CA ARG A 118 -13.83 1.52 16.39
C ARG A 118 -13.63 0.39 17.39
N LEU A 119 -14.65 0.08 18.21
CA LEU A 119 -14.59 -1.01 19.19
C LEU A 119 -14.49 -2.39 18.53
N LYS A 120 -15.21 -2.64 17.43
CA LYS A 120 -15.13 -3.92 16.69
C LYS A 120 -13.73 -4.20 16.14
N LEU A 121 -13.00 -3.14 15.81
CA LEU A 121 -11.69 -3.17 15.18
C LEU A 121 -10.52 -3.27 16.16
N VAL A 122 -10.78 -3.27 17.48
CA VAL A 122 -9.72 -3.42 18.48
C VAL A 122 -9.05 -4.79 18.33
N LYS A 123 -7.72 -4.78 18.34
CA LYS A 123 -6.87 -5.98 18.33
C LYS A 123 -5.71 -5.77 19.30
N GLU A 124 -5.51 -6.73 20.19
CA GLU A 124 -4.43 -6.69 21.19
C GLU A 124 -3.05 -6.52 20.55
N GLY A 125 -2.20 -5.69 21.18
CA GLY A 125 -0.87 -5.37 20.67
C GLY A 125 -0.84 -4.39 19.50
N TRP A 126 -2.00 -4.01 18.96
CA TRP A 126 -2.12 -3.06 17.85
C TRP A 126 -2.84 -1.78 18.28
N LYS A 127 -2.30 -0.64 17.89
CA LYS A 127 -2.90 0.67 18.08
C LYS A 127 -3.53 1.15 16.78
N LEU A 128 -4.81 1.50 16.80
CA LEU A 128 -5.46 2.20 15.69
C LEU A 128 -4.91 3.63 15.61
N LEU A 129 -4.20 3.95 14.52
CA LEU A 129 -3.60 5.27 14.29
C LEU A 129 -4.54 6.25 13.63
N ASP A 130 -5.30 5.79 12.65
CA ASP A 130 -6.26 6.59 11.90
C ASP A 130 -7.37 5.70 11.32
N ILE A 131 -8.56 6.28 11.14
CA ILE A 131 -9.72 5.63 10.55
C ILE A 131 -10.69 6.67 9.98
N LYS A 132 -11.14 6.46 8.74
CA LYS A 132 -12.07 7.35 8.04
C LYS A 132 -13.10 6.55 7.26
N ASN A 133 -14.33 7.03 7.22
CA ASN A 133 -15.38 6.54 6.35
C ASN A 133 -15.53 7.46 5.13
N PHE A 134 -15.55 6.86 3.94
CA PHE A 134 -15.73 7.53 2.65
C PHE A 134 -17.06 7.10 2.05
N THR A 135 -17.99 8.03 1.94
CA THR A 135 -19.27 7.80 1.26
C THR A 135 -19.16 8.24 -0.19
N TYR A 136 -19.44 7.33 -1.11
CA TYR A 136 -19.54 7.61 -2.54
C TYR A 136 -20.94 8.08 -2.92
N GLY A 137 -21.05 8.96 -3.90
CA GLY A 137 -22.31 9.35 -4.52
C GLY A 137 -22.60 8.52 -5.78
N LYS A 138 -23.88 8.28 -6.06
CA LYS A 138 -24.35 7.70 -7.32
C LYS A 138 -24.63 8.79 -8.36
N SER A 139 -24.78 8.38 -9.62
CA SER A 139 -25.12 9.28 -10.73
C SER A 139 -26.48 9.96 -10.60
N ASP A 140 -27.41 9.38 -9.83
CA ASP A 140 -28.72 9.96 -9.52
C ASP A 140 -28.68 10.95 -8.33
N GLY A 141 -27.49 11.23 -7.78
CA GLY A 141 -27.29 12.13 -6.65
C GLY A 141 -27.58 11.50 -5.28
N THR A 142 -27.95 10.22 -5.22
CA THR A 142 -28.15 9.50 -3.95
C THR A 142 -26.85 8.94 -3.38
N GLU A 143 -26.88 8.54 -2.10
CA GLU A 143 -25.75 7.88 -1.45
C GLU A 143 -25.49 6.49 -2.06
N GLY A 144 -24.23 6.22 -2.31
CA GLY A 144 -23.64 4.98 -2.81
C GLY A 144 -22.96 4.18 -1.72
N ALA A 145 -21.86 3.53 -2.08
CA ALA A 145 -21.14 2.66 -1.17
C ALA A 145 -20.36 3.45 -0.11
N ASP A 146 -20.24 2.87 1.08
CA ASP A 146 -19.38 3.37 2.15
C ASP A 146 -18.12 2.49 2.24
N VAL A 147 -16.95 3.11 2.19
CA VAL A 147 -15.67 2.42 2.38
C VAL A 147 -14.96 2.99 3.59
N VAL A 148 -14.54 2.13 4.51
CA VAL A 148 -13.76 2.52 5.67
C VAL A 148 -12.30 2.14 5.48
N CYS A 149 -11.44 3.15 5.55
CA CYS A 149 -10.00 2.97 5.57
C CYS A 149 -9.47 3.08 7.00
N SER A 150 -8.56 2.18 7.39
CA SER A 150 -8.00 2.10 8.73
C SER A 150 -6.50 1.78 8.71
N THR A 151 -5.75 2.38 9.65
CA THR A 151 -4.30 2.22 9.79
C THR A 151 -4.02 1.80 11.21
N PHE A 152 -3.41 0.64 11.38
CA PHE A 152 -2.94 0.14 12.66
C PHE A 152 -1.43 0.22 12.73
N ILE A 153 -0.89 0.37 13.93
CA ILE A 153 0.55 0.22 14.17
C ILE A 153 0.81 -0.63 15.40
N LYS A 154 1.89 -1.40 15.33
CA LYS A 154 2.49 -2.13 16.44
C LYS A 154 3.99 -1.80 16.49
N ASN A 155 4.55 -1.81 17.69
CA ASN A 155 6.00 -1.87 17.89
C ASN A 155 6.35 -3.26 18.43
N SER A 156 7.27 -3.96 17.77
CA SER A 156 7.78 -5.27 18.19
C SER A 156 9.29 -5.30 18.01
N SER A 157 10.03 -5.53 19.10
CA SER A 157 11.51 -5.63 19.08
C SER A 157 12.19 -4.49 18.30
N ASP A 158 11.81 -3.25 18.59
CA ASP A 158 12.32 -2.01 17.98
C ASP A 158 12.04 -1.86 16.47
N VAL A 159 11.07 -2.62 15.95
CA VAL A 159 10.52 -2.45 14.60
C VAL A 159 9.07 -2.01 14.71
N PHE A 160 8.77 -0.87 14.09
CA PHE A 160 7.42 -0.38 13.90
C PHE A 160 6.83 -1.00 12.64
N THR A 161 5.70 -1.66 12.80
CA THR A 161 4.92 -2.26 11.72
C THR A 161 3.57 -1.59 11.67
N ALA A 162 3.23 -0.99 10.53
CA ALA A 162 1.92 -0.45 10.26
C ALA A 162 1.19 -1.27 9.19
N VAL A 163 -0.12 -1.41 9.36
CA VAL A 163 -1.01 -2.05 8.37
C VAL A 163 -2.09 -1.05 7.99
N SER A 164 -2.19 -0.71 6.71
CA SER A 164 -3.22 0.17 6.16
C SER A 164 -4.07 -0.58 5.15
N GLN A 165 -5.39 -0.50 5.28
CA GLN A 165 -6.32 -1.04 4.28
C GLN A 165 -7.66 -0.33 4.28
N CYS A 166 -8.48 -0.61 3.27
CA CYS A 166 -9.86 -0.14 3.15
C CYS A 166 -10.80 -1.33 2.93
N SER A 167 -12.01 -1.28 3.50
CA SER A 167 -13.03 -2.33 3.37
C SER A 167 -14.44 -1.79 3.66
N PHE A 168 -15.47 -2.59 3.41
CA PHE A 168 -16.86 -2.25 3.72
C PHE A 168 -17.26 -2.54 5.17
N LEU A 169 -16.35 -3.13 5.97
CA LEU A 169 -16.57 -3.55 7.36
C LEU A 169 -17.70 -4.56 7.57
N TYR A 170 -17.91 -5.46 6.61
CA TYR A 170 -18.65 -6.67 6.92
C TYR A 170 -17.89 -7.53 7.93
N GLU A 171 -18.58 -8.44 8.62
CA GLU A 171 -17.93 -9.27 9.65
C GLU A 171 -16.73 -10.06 9.07
N ASP A 172 -16.85 -10.54 7.83
CA ASP A 172 -15.75 -11.20 7.11
C ASP A 172 -14.56 -10.27 6.87
N ASP A 173 -14.78 -8.98 6.59
CA ASP A 173 -13.71 -8.00 6.39
C ASP A 173 -12.97 -7.73 7.71
N ILE A 174 -13.72 -7.65 8.81
CA ILE A 174 -13.17 -7.47 10.15
C ILE A 174 -12.33 -8.69 10.55
N LEU A 175 -12.80 -9.90 10.24
CA LEU A 175 -12.05 -11.14 10.49
C LEU A 175 -10.77 -11.18 9.65
N LYS A 176 -10.85 -10.87 8.34
CA LYS A 176 -9.67 -10.78 7.46
C LYS A 176 -8.64 -9.78 7.98
N LEU A 177 -9.08 -8.59 8.42
CA LEU A 177 -8.20 -7.61 9.04
C LEU A 177 -7.50 -8.20 10.28
N LYS A 178 -8.26 -8.83 11.18
CA LYS A 178 -7.71 -9.42 12.40
C LYS A 178 -6.72 -10.54 12.11
N ASP A 179 -6.95 -11.34 11.07
CA ASP A 179 -6.03 -12.37 10.60
C ASP A 179 -4.73 -11.75 10.07
N ILE A 180 -4.81 -10.68 9.26
CA ILE A 180 -3.64 -9.95 8.78
C ILE A 180 -2.84 -9.40 9.97
N LEU A 181 -3.49 -8.66 10.87
CA LEU A 181 -2.84 -8.12 12.07
C LEU A 181 -2.23 -9.21 12.96
N GLY A 182 -2.85 -10.39 13.03
CA GLY A 182 -2.31 -11.55 13.73
C GLY A 182 -1.04 -12.09 13.05
N SER A 183 -1.07 -12.26 11.73
CA SER A 183 0.03 -12.86 10.96
C SER A 183 1.29 -11.99 10.82
N VAL A 184 1.13 -10.66 10.83
CA VAL A 184 2.24 -9.71 10.70
C VAL A 184 2.82 -9.35 12.07
N GLY A 185 2.05 -9.59 13.15
CA GLY A 185 2.39 -9.19 14.51
C GLY A 185 3.25 -10.18 15.29
N HIS A 186 3.72 -11.27 14.69
CA HIS A 186 4.57 -12.27 15.34
C HIS A 186 6.05 -12.10 15.02
#